data_AF-A0A534VEM7-F1
#
_entry.id   AF-A0A534VEM7-F1
#
_cell.length_a   1.000
_cell.length_b   1.000
_cell.length_c   1.000
_cell.angle_alpha   90.00
_cell.angle_beta   90.00
_cell.angle_gamma   90.00
#
_symmetry.space_group_name_H-M   'P 1'
#
loop_
_entity.id
_entity.type
_entity.pdbx_description
1 polymer ?
#
loop_
_entity_poly.entity_id
_entity_poly.type
_entity_poly.pdbx_seq_one_letter_code
_entity_poly.pdbx_strand_id
1 'polypeptide(L)'
;MSVSFPSLAFFQALQREMRAERERFSRLGFFDTTFGVRVLPDGDGAPAEFALTFEVFDCVRVSDGLAGVETDFVVEGRFVAWREMLDAIYELGAADTAHSLNTLTHFGEGLQVRYDDPDGHDKMYRFAESIQEFLDLSARVDFVYPDGSRPPTRREALRRSGT
;
A
#
# COMPACT_ATOMS: atom_id res chain seq x y z
N MET A 1 -3.29 16.66 11.55
CA MET A 1 -2.28 17.18 10.62
C MET A 1 -2.20 16.17 9.50
N SER A 2 -2.49 16.57 8.27
CA SER A 2 -2.49 15.66 7.13
C SER A 2 -1.05 15.27 6.77
N VAL A 3 -0.81 13.99 6.50
CA VAL A 3 0.46 13.49 5.95
C VAL A 3 0.43 13.55 4.42
N SER A 4 1.58 13.48 3.75
CA SER A 4 1.62 13.45 2.28
C SER A 4 1.85 12.03 1.76
N PHE A 5 1.22 11.64 0.66
CA PHE A 5 1.60 10.47 -0.10
C PHE A 5 2.33 10.87 -1.39
N PRO A 6 3.46 10.24 -1.76
CA PRO A 6 4.23 9.28 -0.96
C PRO A 6 5.10 9.98 0.10
N SER A 7 5.19 9.43 1.31
CA SER A 7 6.16 9.85 2.34
C SER A 7 6.35 8.81 3.43
N LEU A 8 7.47 8.90 4.15
CA LEU A 8 7.71 8.08 5.34
C LEU A 8 6.59 8.22 6.38
N ALA A 9 6.10 9.45 6.59
CA ALA A 9 5.05 9.75 7.56
C ALA A 9 3.72 9.05 7.22
N PHE A 10 3.43 8.86 5.93
CA PHE A 10 2.25 8.11 5.47
C PHE A 10 2.35 6.63 5.85
N PHE A 11 3.45 5.96 5.53
CA PHE A 11 3.62 4.54 5.86
C PHE A 11 3.72 4.31 7.37
N GLN A 12 4.31 5.24 8.12
CA GLN A 12 4.27 5.22 9.59
C GLN A 12 2.86 5.42 10.15
N ALA A 13 1.98 6.15 9.44
CA ALA A 13 0.57 6.23 9.82
C ALA A 13 -0.13 4.90 9.63
N LEU A 14 0.07 4.23 8.48
CA LEU A 14 -0.45 2.87 8.25
C LEU A 14 0.05 1.87 9.29
N GLN A 15 1.34 1.94 9.65
CA GLN A 15 1.92 1.14 10.73
C GLN A 15 1.16 1.32 12.06
N ARG A 16 0.78 2.55 12.42
CA ARG A 16 -0.01 2.81 13.64
C ARG A 16 -1.43 2.25 13.54
N GLU A 17 -2.07 2.40 12.39
CA GLU A 17 -3.41 1.84 12.14
C GLU A 17 -3.38 0.30 12.21
N MET A 18 -2.35 -0.35 11.66
CA MET A 18 -2.20 -1.81 11.70
C MET A 18 -2.08 -2.31 13.14
N ARG A 19 -1.32 -1.60 13.98
CA ARG A 19 -1.21 -1.91 15.41
C ARG A 19 -2.53 -1.77 16.16
N ALA A 20 -3.34 -0.76 15.82
CA ALA A 20 -4.67 -0.60 16.38
C ALA A 20 -5.62 -1.73 15.94
N GLU A 21 -5.43 -2.26 14.73
CA GLU A 21 -6.22 -3.33 14.12
C GLU A 21 -5.55 -4.72 14.22
N ARG A 22 -4.65 -4.92 15.18
CA ARG A 22 -3.85 -6.16 15.30
C ARG A 22 -4.69 -7.44 15.29
N GLU A 23 -5.87 -7.43 15.91
CA GLU A 23 -6.76 -8.58 15.93
C GLU A 23 -7.23 -8.96 14.52
N ARG A 24 -7.54 -7.97 13.67
CA ARG A 24 -7.93 -8.16 12.27
C ARG A 24 -6.80 -8.84 11.50
N PHE A 25 -5.57 -8.33 11.60
CA PHE A 25 -4.40 -8.90 10.92
C PHE A 25 -4.03 -10.30 11.41
N SER A 26 -4.22 -10.59 12.70
CA SER A 26 -3.95 -11.93 13.23
C SER A 26 -4.81 -13.04 12.60
N ARG A 27 -5.97 -12.68 12.05
CA ARG A 27 -6.89 -13.62 11.38
C ARG A 27 -6.48 -13.93 9.93
N LEU A 28 -5.64 -13.09 9.31
CA LEU A 28 -5.10 -13.30 7.96
C LEU A 28 -3.93 -14.30 7.95
N GLY A 29 -3.41 -14.66 9.13
CA GLY A 29 -2.27 -15.55 9.27
C GLY A 29 -0.95 -14.80 9.41
N PHE A 30 0.16 -15.52 9.30
CA PHE A 30 1.48 -14.92 9.43
C PHE A 30 1.91 -14.22 8.15
N PHE A 31 2.41 -13.00 8.32
CA PHE A 31 2.87 -12.11 7.27
C PHE A 31 4.31 -11.70 7.56
N ASP A 32 5.25 -12.53 7.09
CA ASP A 32 6.69 -12.34 7.30
C ASP A 32 7.36 -11.97 5.97
N THR A 33 7.55 -10.67 5.74
CA THR A 33 8.23 -10.17 4.55
C THR A 33 8.86 -8.81 4.80
N THR A 34 9.94 -8.50 4.08
CA THR A 34 10.37 -7.12 3.87
C THR A 34 10.18 -6.79 2.41
N PHE A 35 9.39 -5.77 2.09
CA PHE A 35 9.21 -5.33 0.70
C PHE A 35 9.44 -3.84 0.53
N GLY A 36 9.92 -3.48 -0.66
CA GLY A 36 10.10 -2.11 -1.07
C GLY A 36 8.85 -1.54 -1.75
N VAL A 37 8.55 -0.27 -1.48
CA VAL A 37 7.62 0.54 -2.26
C VAL A 37 8.44 1.55 -3.03
N ARG A 38 8.31 1.54 -4.36
CA ARG A 38 8.94 2.52 -5.24
C ARG A 38 7.88 3.25 -6.07
N VAL A 39 7.73 4.54 -5.79
CA VAL A 39 6.80 5.42 -6.51
C VAL A 39 7.59 6.25 -7.50
N LEU A 40 7.38 5.98 -8.79
CA LEU A 40 8.00 6.72 -9.88
C LEU A 40 7.21 8.02 -10.11
N PRO A 41 7.86 9.19 -10.17
CA PRO A 41 7.18 10.45 -10.44
C PRO A 41 6.62 10.48 -11.86
N ASP A 42 5.58 11.28 -12.08
CA ASP A 42 4.99 11.40 -13.42
C ASP A 42 5.82 12.26 -14.39
N GLY A 43 6.64 13.16 -13.86
CA GLY A 43 7.58 13.99 -14.61
C GLY A 43 9.04 13.72 -14.23
N ASP A 44 9.87 14.74 -14.41
CA ASP A 44 11.28 14.68 -14.01
C ASP A 44 11.41 14.73 -12.48
N GLY A 45 11.99 13.69 -11.89
CA GLY A 45 12.22 13.58 -10.46
C GLY A 45 12.86 12.25 -10.08
N ALA A 46 13.42 12.19 -8.87
CA ALA A 46 13.86 10.92 -8.30
C ALA A 46 12.65 10.10 -7.82
N PRO A 47 12.70 8.76 -7.92
CA PRO A 47 11.68 7.90 -7.32
C PRO A 47 11.65 8.09 -5.80
N ALA A 48 10.45 8.03 -5.22
CA ALA A 48 10.29 7.93 -3.78
C ALA A 48 10.33 6.45 -3.38
N GLU A 49 11.18 6.13 -2.42
CA GLU A 49 11.51 4.76 -2.05
C GLU A 49 11.31 4.55 -0.55
N PHE A 50 10.68 3.45 -0.18
CA PHE A 50 10.44 3.08 1.22
C PHE A 50 10.57 1.58 1.40
N ALA A 51 11.09 1.14 2.54
CA ALA A 51 11.09 -0.26 2.92
C ALA A 51 10.12 -0.51 4.08
N LEU A 52 9.32 -1.57 3.94
CA LEU A 52 8.34 -2.00 4.92
C LEU A 52 8.67 -3.43 5.36
N THR A 53 8.93 -3.62 6.66
CA THR A 53 9.19 -4.94 7.24
C THR A 53 8.02 -5.36 8.10
N PHE A 54 7.51 -6.56 7.83
CA PHE A 54 6.43 -7.21 8.53
C PHE A 54 6.94 -8.48 9.19
N GLU A 55 6.54 -8.66 10.45
CA GLU A 55 6.79 -9.87 11.21
C GLU A 55 5.48 -10.30 11.88
N VAL A 56 5.14 -11.57 11.73
CA VAL A 56 3.95 -12.22 12.30
C VAL A 56 2.65 -11.55 11.83
N PHE A 57 2.21 -10.47 12.47
CA PHE A 57 0.97 -9.73 12.12
C PHE A 57 1.14 -8.21 12.29
N ASP A 58 2.38 -7.71 12.38
CA ASP A 58 2.67 -6.29 12.58
C ASP A 58 3.67 -5.78 11.55
N CYS A 59 3.53 -4.52 11.18
CA CYS A 59 4.57 -3.78 10.48
C CYS A 59 5.58 -3.33 11.53
N VAL A 60 6.69 -4.06 11.69
CA VAL A 60 7.68 -3.78 12.73
C VAL A 60 8.60 -2.63 12.37
N ARG A 61 8.79 -2.34 11.07
CA ARG A 61 9.66 -1.27 10.60
C ARG A 61 9.16 -0.63 9.31
N VAL A 62 9.29 0.70 9.27
CA VAL A 62 9.14 1.53 8.07
C VAL A 62 10.39 2.41 7.97
N SER A 63 11.06 2.42 6.82
CA SER A 63 12.22 3.27 6.57
C SER A 63 12.18 3.96 5.21
N ASP A 64 12.85 5.11 5.12
CA ASP A 64 13.07 5.85 3.89
C ASP A 64 14.23 5.24 3.10
N GLY A 65 14.05 5.12 1.78
CA GLY A 65 15.01 4.52 0.86
C GLY A 65 15.03 2.98 0.86
N LEU A 66 15.62 2.42 -0.20
CA LEU A 66 15.91 0.98 -0.34
C LEU A 66 17.41 0.65 -0.22
N ALA A 67 18.27 1.68 -0.16
CA ALA A 67 19.71 1.48 -0.16
C ALA A 67 20.18 0.71 1.09
N GLY A 68 20.80 -0.45 0.87
CA GLY A 68 21.30 -1.32 1.94
C GLY A 68 20.22 -2.07 2.73
N VAL A 69 18.99 -2.11 2.20
CA VAL A 69 17.89 -2.92 2.76
C VAL A 69 17.70 -4.15 1.90
N GLU A 70 17.82 -5.33 2.52
CA GLU A 70 17.46 -6.59 1.88
C GLU A 70 15.93 -6.66 1.76
N THR A 71 15.41 -6.69 0.54
CA THR A 71 13.98 -6.80 0.26
C THR A 71 13.68 -8.10 -0.45
N ASP A 72 12.60 -8.78 -0.06
CA ASP A 72 12.08 -9.94 -0.77
C ASP A 72 11.61 -9.55 -2.19
N PHE A 73 10.98 -8.38 -2.30
CA PHE A 73 10.55 -7.80 -3.57
C PHE A 73 10.34 -6.28 -3.43
N VAL A 74 10.23 -5.59 -4.56
CA VAL A 74 9.87 -4.17 -4.65
C VAL A 74 8.65 -4.03 -5.54
N VAL A 75 7.59 -3.41 -5.02
CA VAL A 75 6.45 -2.97 -5.81
C VAL A 75 6.77 -1.58 -6.35
N GLU A 76 6.95 -1.50 -7.66
CA GLU A 76 7.32 -0.31 -8.41
C GLU A 76 6.16 0.13 -9.29
N GLY A 77 5.87 1.43 -9.34
CA GLY A 77 4.86 1.93 -10.27
C GLY A 77 4.79 3.43 -10.33
N ARG A 78 4.11 3.94 -11.37
CA ARG A 78 3.89 5.38 -11.57
C ARG A 78 2.98 5.93 -10.49
N PHE A 79 3.21 7.19 -10.09
CA PHE A 79 2.39 7.86 -9.08
C PHE A 79 0.90 7.79 -9.40
N VAL A 80 0.49 7.94 -10.67
CA VAL A 80 -0.91 7.76 -11.09
C VAL A 80 -1.53 6.43 -10.68
N ALA A 81 -0.81 5.30 -10.84
CA ALA A 81 -1.34 3.98 -10.50
C ALA A 81 -1.51 3.81 -8.98
N TRP A 82 -0.56 4.32 -8.20
CA TRP A 82 -0.68 4.36 -6.75
C TRP A 82 -1.85 5.24 -6.29
N ARG A 83 -2.01 6.41 -6.91
CA ARG A 83 -3.11 7.33 -6.65
C ARG A 83 -4.46 6.70 -6.95
N GLU A 84 -4.61 6.01 -8.09
CA GLU A 84 -5.86 5.32 -8.46
C GLU A 84 -6.27 4.29 -7.40
N MET A 85 -5.33 3.46 -6.93
CA MET A 85 -5.58 2.52 -5.84
C MET A 85 -5.99 3.22 -4.53
N LEU A 86 -5.26 4.26 -4.14
CA LEU A 86 -5.54 4.99 -2.89
C LEU A 86 -6.86 5.76 -2.94
N ASP A 87 -7.21 6.32 -4.10
CA ASP A 87 -8.49 7.00 -4.33
C ASP A 87 -9.65 6.01 -4.21
N ALA A 88 -9.53 4.81 -4.83
CA ALA A 88 -10.52 3.75 -4.69
C ALA A 88 -10.67 3.28 -3.24
N ILE A 89 -9.56 3.06 -2.53
CA ILE A 89 -9.56 2.70 -1.11
C ILE A 89 -10.26 3.75 -0.27
N TYR A 90 -9.97 5.03 -0.48
CA TYR A 90 -10.57 6.10 0.32
C TYR A 90 -12.07 6.25 0.02
N GLU A 91 -12.47 6.11 -1.24
CA GLU A 91 -13.87 6.20 -1.66
C GLU A 91 -14.72 5.05 -1.09
N LEU A 92 -14.22 3.82 -1.17
CA LEU A 92 -14.95 2.58 -0.89
C LEU A 92 -14.67 2.00 0.50
N GLY A 93 -13.58 2.44 1.14
CA GLY A 93 -13.07 1.91 2.41
C GLY A 93 -12.12 0.72 2.28
N ALA A 94 -11.89 0.22 1.07
CA ALA A 94 -10.97 -0.85 0.70
C ALA A 94 -10.76 -0.82 -0.82
N ALA A 95 -9.68 -1.41 -1.34
CA ALA A 95 -9.49 -1.50 -2.78
C ALA A 95 -10.57 -2.40 -3.42
N ASP A 96 -11.07 -2.02 -4.58
CA ASP A 96 -11.91 -2.90 -5.39
C ASP A 96 -11.06 -3.90 -6.19
N THR A 97 -11.72 -4.84 -6.86
CA THR A 97 -11.04 -5.85 -7.68
C THR A 97 -10.21 -5.25 -8.81
N ALA A 98 -10.61 -4.12 -9.40
CA ALA A 98 -9.88 -3.50 -10.51
C ALA A 98 -8.64 -2.73 -10.03
N HIS A 99 -8.68 -2.19 -8.82
CA HIS A 99 -7.62 -1.35 -8.25
C HIS A 99 -6.86 -2.02 -7.10
N SER A 100 -6.97 -3.34 -6.95
CA SER A 100 -6.19 -4.10 -5.97
C SER A 100 -4.74 -4.28 -6.42
N LEU A 101 -3.84 -4.45 -5.45
CA LEU A 101 -2.43 -4.75 -5.66
C LEU A 101 -2.25 -5.96 -6.59
N ASN A 102 -3.01 -7.04 -6.39
CA ASN A 102 -2.97 -8.23 -7.24
C ASN A 102 -3.30 -7.87 -8.70
N THR A 103 -4.39 -7.14 -8.94
CA THR A 103 -4.80 -6.80 -10.30
C THR A 103 -3.81 -5.85 -10.97
N LEU A 104 -3.36 -4.82 -10.25
CA LEU A 104 -2.41 -3.83 -10.77
C LEU A 104 -1.04 -4.42 -11.07
N THR A 105 -0.63 -5.48 -10.35
CA THR A 105 0.62 -6.20 -10.59
C THR A 105 0.49 -7.34 -11.60
N HIS A 106 -0.67 -7.98 -11.73
CA HIS A 106 -0.87 -9.15 -12.60
C HIS A 106 -0.75 -8.82 -14.10
N PHE A 107 -1.20 -7.64 -14.53
CA PHE A 107 -1.09 -7.20 -15.92
C PHE A 107 0.12 -6.29 -16.18
N GLY A 108 0.85 -5.89 -15.14
CA GLY A 108 2.06 -5.06 -15.24
C GLY A 108 1.85 -3.64 -15.81
N GLU A 109 0.59 -3.24 -16.05
CA GLU A 109 0.24 -1.96 -16.69
C GLU A 109 0.37 -0.78 -15.71
N GLY A 110 0.08 -0.99 -14.42
CA GLY A 110 0.12 0.06 -13.39
C GLY A 110 1.26 -0.11 -12.38
N LEU A 111 1.35 -1.30 -11.78
CA LEU A 111 2.38 -1.67 -10.80
C LEU A 111 3.17 -2.88 -11.31
N GLN A 112 4.45 -2.94 -10.97
CA GLN A 112 5.38 -4.00 -11.35
C GLN A 112 6.06 -4.53 -10.10
N VAL A 113 6.24 -5.85 -10.04
CA VAL A 113 6.96 -6.50 -8.93
C VAL A 113 8.37 -6.82 -9.40
N ARG A 114 9.35 -6.19 -8.77
CA ARG A 114 10.78 -6.46 -8.96
C ARG A 114 11.24 -7.41 -7.86
N TYR A 115 12.02 -8.42 -8.20
CA TYR A 115 12.53 -9.42 -7.26
C TYR A 115 13.85 -9.96 -7.82
N ASP A 116 14.76 -10.34 -6.91
CA ASP A 116 16.09 -10.84 -7.29
C ASP A 116 16.10 -12.38 -7.42
N ASP A 117 15.16 -13.06 -6.76
CA ASP A 117 15.03 -14.51 -6.78
C ASP A 117 13.55 -14.99 -6.80
N PRO A 118 13.29 -16.26 -7.17
CA PRO A 118 11.93 -16.80 -7.25
C PRO A 118 11.18 -16.87 -5.92
N ASP A 119 11.85 -16.98 -4.77
CA ASP A 119 11.21 -17.01 -3.45
C ASP A 119 10.58 -15.65 -3.13
N GLY A 120 11.26 -14.56 -3.51
CA GLY A 120 10.73 -13.20 -3.42
C GLY A 120 9.45 -12.99 -4.23
N HIS A 121 9.40 -13.54 -5.45
CA HIS A 121 8.22 -13.49 -6.31
C HIS A 121 7.03 -14.25 -5.71
N ASP A 122 7.28 -15.44 -5.16
CA ASP A 122 6.28 -16.26 -4.48
C ASP A 122 5.72 -15.58 -3.22
N LYS A 123 6.58 -14.93 -2.42
CA LYS A 123 6.16 -14.16 -1.24
C LYS A 123 5.17 -13.06 -1.57
N MET A 124 5.34 -12.35 -2.69
CA MET A 124 4.43 -11.29 -3.09
C MET A 124 2.99 -11.82 -3.25
N TYR A 125 2.80 -12.93 -3.97
CA TYR A 125 1.46 -13.52 -4.14
C TYR A 125 0.95 -14.20 -2.89
N ARG A 126 1.83 -14.88 -2.12
CA ARG A 126 1.47 -15.49 -0.84
C ARG A 126 0.87 -14.46 0.12
N PHE A 127 1.42 -13.25 0.14
CA PHE A 127 1.06 -12.21 1.09
C PHE A 127 0.25 -11.06 0.50
N ALA A 128 -0.18 -11.16 -0.76
CA ALA A 128 -0.87 -10.08 -1.46
C ALA A 128 -2.13 -9.59 -0.71
N GLU A 129 -2.90 -10.50 -0.09
CA GLU A 129 -4.06 -10.14 0.72
C GLU A 129 -3.68 -9.34 1.97
N SER A 130 -2.61 -9.75 2.68
CA SER A 130 -2.14 -9.03 3.87
C SER A 130 -1.57 -7.65 3.52
N ILE A 131 -0.88 -7.54 2.38
CA ILE A 131 -0.37 -6.26 1.87
C ILE A 131 -1.54 -5.35 1.46
N GLN A 132 -2.55 -5.90 0.77
CA GLN A 132 -3.74 -5.15 0.40
C GLN A 132 -4.47 -4.62 1.64
N GLU A 133 -4.67 -5.48 2.64
CA GLU A 133 -5.32 -5.10 3.89
C GLU A 133 -4.57 -3.98 4.61
N PHE A 134 -3.23 -4.00 4.57
CA PHE A 134 -2.40 -2.93 5.11
C PHE A 134 -2.57 -1.61 4.34
N LEU A 135 -2.62 -1.65 3.01
CA LEU A 135 -2.86 -0.46 2.18
C LEU A 135 -4.28 0.08 2.36
N ASP A 136 -5.27 -0.79 2.59
CA ASP A 136 -6.66 -0.43 2.84
C ASP A 136 -6.84 0.42 4.12
N LEU A 137 -5.90 0.34 5.07
CA LEU A 137 -5.87 1.22 6.24
C LEU A 137 -5.71 2.70 5.86
N SER A 138 -5.23 3.01 4.66
CA SER A 138 -5.12 4.40 4.17
C SER A 138 -6.48 5.11 4.12
N ALA A 139 -7.60 4.38 4.02
CA ALA A 139 -8.94 4.94 4.14
C ALA A 139 -9.23 5.62 5.49
N ARG A 140 -8.37 5.41 6.50
CA ARG A 140 -8.48 5.99 7.85
C ARG A 140 -7.46 7.09 8.11
N VAL A 141 -6.52 7.29 7.18
CA VAL A 141 -5.45 8.29 7.31
C VAL A 141 -5.88 9.58 6.62
N ASP A 142 -5.71 10.72 7.29
CA ASP A 142 -5.85 12.04 6.66
C ASP A 142 -4.57 12.35 5.87
N PHE A 143 -4.63 12.25 4.53
CA PHE A 143 -3.49 12.52 3.66
C PHE A 143 -3.81 13.40 2.44
N VAL A 144 -2.75 13.96 1.87
CA VAL A 144 -2.76 14.79 0.65
C VAL A 144 -1.75 14.26 -0.37
N TYR A 145 -2.00 14.56 -1.64
CA TYR A 145 -1.07 14.30 -2.74
C TYR A 145 -0.07 15.46 -2.91
N PRO A 146 1.03 15.28 -3.68
CA PRO A 146 2.05 16.31 -3.86
C PRO A 146 1.53 17.58 -4.54
N ASP A 147 0.46 17.45 -5.34
CA ASP A 147 -0.26 18.57 -5.99
C ASP A 147 -1.21 19.32 -5.04
N GLY A 148 -1.27 18.92 -3.76
CA GLY A 148 -2.16 19.47 -2.74
C GLY A 148 -3.60 18.95 -2.81
N SER A 149 -3.93 18.10 -3.80
CA SER A 149 -5.23 17.45 -3.87
C SER A 149 -5.39 16.38 -2.77
N ARG A 150 -6.63 16.00 -2.51
CA ARG A 150 -7.00 14.99 -1.52
C ARG A 150 -7.67 13.81 -2.23
N PRO A 151 -7.63 12.61 -1.65
CA PRO A 151 -8.48 11.52 -2.10
C PRO A 151 -9.96 11.93 -2.15
N PRO A 152 -10.76 11.34 -3.06
CA PRO A 152 -12.18 11.64 -3.18
C PRO A 152 -12.89 11.43 -1.83
N THR A 153 -13.92 12.23 -1.54
CA THR A 153 -14.67 12.04 -0.29
C THR A 153 -15.30 10.65 -0.28
N ARG A 154 -15.21 9.95 0.86
CA ARG A 154 -15.85 8.65 1.07
C ARG A 154 -17.30 8.73 0.60
N ARG A 155 -17.70 7.84 -0.31
CA ARG A 155 -19.12 7.70 -0.60
C ARG A 155 -19.78 7.24 0.70
N GLU A 156 -20.67 8.04 1.25
CA GLU A 156 -21.62 7.52 2.23
C GLU A 156 -22.29 6.34 1.53
N ALA A 157 -21.99 5.12 1.98
CA ALA A 157 -22.60 3.92 1.43
C ALA A 157 -24.11 4.19 1.43
N LEU A 158 -24.68 4.30 0.23
CA LEU A 158 -26.12 4.37 0.02
C LEU A 158 -26.70 3.32 0.94
N ARG A 159 -27.36 3.78 2.02
CA ARG A 159 -28.08 2.92 2.94
C ARG A 159 -28.87 1.98 2.05
N ARG A 160 -28.63 0.67 2.17
CA ARG A 160 -29.41 -0.34 1.47
C ARG A 160 -30.89 0.00 1.68
N SER A 161 -31.51 0.59 0.67
CA SER A 161 -32.95 0.65 0.50
C SER A 161 -33.31 -0.50 -0.42
N GLY A 162 -34.28 -1.32 0.00
CA GLY A 162 -34.81 -2.46 -0.76
C GLY A 162 -34.56 -3.76 -0.02
N THR A 163 -35.33 -4.06 1.04
CA THR A 163 -36.58 -4.86 1.05
C THR A 163 -36.30 -6.36 1.01
#